data_AF-W2R272-F1
#
_entry.id   AF-W2R272-F1
#
_cell.length_a   1.000
_cell.length_b   1.000
_cell.length_c   1.000
_cell.angle_alpha   90.00
_cell.angle_beta   90.00
_cell.angle_gamma   90.00
#
_symmetry.space_group_name_H-M   'P 1'
#
loop_
_entity.id
_entity.type
_entity.pdbx_description
1 polymer ?
#
loop_
_entity_poly.entity_id
_entity_poly.type
_entity_poly.pdbx_seq_one_letter_code
_entity_poly.pdbx_strand_id
1 'polypeptide(L)'
;MLTEGLKLKWEWCIPHMTNAATKAACGIVNDKTKSKNPSMTELISRIGKTVFQVRHVEVMGSLFEELCEMTGEGKSRTLIEFKPHRFMGLTKVILRILEKWDQLVVWFGERISKALRSGLAPPEGFPLAADKLDLIQLVCILQPITLLNRRAQSDCANQIDVLLTLYRLRQNVLDPSAALVDYRTKHLRPPRYFAVVELTPLVSKTRQLLADAFHDRFFSRYTNRTKVRKMSYIFEIQLLLHPKLKNPDGVLARMIHLCNQQLVIEPANPSKRLRPDEVSRMVNYVKTTIIDQLKSLMLSTAPVQEISTSQIPNSNSQPIMFSEDLMDFYEQDEGTAEAPSNDVQKSRIEDELERWISQPVTMDRNGQNQAEHVLEFWSRQTNRTYQFLPSVARIVFAVPTSSAQIERDFGKPEIY
;
A
#
# COMPACT_ATOMS: atom_id res chain seq x y z
N MET A 1 -8.27 -9.89 21.10
CA MET A 1 -7.38 -8.75 21.41
C MET A 1 -7.64 -7.50 20.56
N LEU A 2 -7.55 -7.51 19.22
CA LEU A 2 -7.72 -6.28 18.40
C LEU A 2 -9.14 -5.69 18.44
N THR A 3 -10.17 -6.52 18.44
CA THR A 3 -11.59 -6.08 18.42
C THR A 3 -12.19 -5.85 19.81
N GLU A 4 -11.72 -6.57 20.83
CA GLU A 4 -12.26 -6.51 22.19
C GLU A 4 -11.51 -5.54 23.12
N GLY A 5 -10.24 -5.21 22.81
CA GLY A 5 -9.45 -4.21 23.55
C GLY A 5 -9.42 -2.85 22.85
N LEU A 6 -8.45 -2.64 21.96
CA LEU A 6 -8.24 -1.37 21.24
C LEU A 6 -9.33 -1.05 20.18
N LYS A 7 -10.31 -1.96 19.97
CA LYS A 7 -11.40 -1.85 18.99
C LYS A 7 -10.92 -1.47 17.58
N LEU A 8 -9.72 -1.93 17.20
CA LEU A 8 -9.15 -1.69 15.88
C LEU A 8 -9.94 -2.46 14.83
N LYS A 9 -10.34 -1.76 13.77
CA LYS A 9 -11.09 -2.36 12.66
C LYS A 9 -10.14 -3.07 11.71
N TRP A 10 -10.65 -4.14 11.10
CA TRP A 10 -9.90 -4.90 10.10
C TRP A 10 -9.47 -4.00 8.92
N GLU A 11 -8.24 -4.21 8.45
CA GLU A 11 -7.72 -3.55 7.26
C GLU A 11 -7.24 -4.54 6.21
N TRP A 12 -7.34 -4.09 4.97
CA TRP A 12 -6.80 -4.83 3.85
C TRP A 12 -5.28 -4.90 3.94
N CYS A 13 -4.74 -6.12 3.92
CA CYS A 13 -3.35 -6.37 3.56
C CYS A 13 -3.09 -5.78 2.16
N ILE A 14 -2.15 -4.84 2.03
CA ILE A 14 -1.94 -4.08 0.79
C ILE A 14 -1.61 -5.01 -0.39
N PRO A 15 -0.66 -5.97 -0.28
CA PRO A 15 -0.42 -6.94 -1.35
C PRO A 15 -1.64 -7.80 -1.71
N HIS A 16 -2.48 -8.18 -0.73
CA HIS A 16 -3.69 -8.94 -1.03
C HIS A 16 -4.69 -8.08 -1.81
N MET A 17 -4.92 -6.85 -1.37
CA MET A 17 -5.81 -5.89 -2.03
C MET A 17 -5.37 -5.59 -3.46
N THR A 18 -4.09 -5.28 -3.68
CA THR A 18 -3.56 -4.99 -5.01
C THR A 18 -3.63 -6.22 -5.91
N ASN A 19 -3.33 -7.42 -5.39
CA ASN A 19 -3.45 -8.66 -6.15
C ASN A 19 -4.91 -8.94 -6.53
N ALA A 20 -5.86 -8.74 -5.61
CA ALA A 20 -7.29 -8.91 -5.90
C ALA A 20 -7.77 -7.90 -6.94
N ALA A 21 -7.35 -6.63 -6.84
CA ALA A 21 -7.67 -5.60 -7.82
C ALA A 21 -7.09 -5.92 -9.20
N THR A 22 -5.83 -6.34 -9.25
CA THR A 22 -5.14 -6.60 -10.52
C THR A 22 -5.66 -7.87 -11.19
N LYS A 23 -5.96 -8.94 -10.43
CA LYS A 23 -6.64 -10.14 -10.97
C LYS A 23 -7.99 -9.79 -11.59
N ALA A 24 -8.80 -8.99 -10.88
CA ALA A 24 -10.11 -8.56 -11.38
C ALA A 24 -9.98 -7.74 -12.67
N ALA A 25 -9.07 -6.77 -12.71
CA ALA A 25 -8.87 -5.92 -13.87
C ALA A 25 -8.25 -6.64 -15.08
N CYS A 26 -7.39 -7.63 -14.83
CA CYS A 26 -6.80 -8.46 -15.88
C CYS A 26 -7.74 -9.58 -16.37
N GLY A 27 -8.94 -9.70 -15.78
CA GLY A 27 -9.89 -10.74 -16.19
C GLY A 27 -9.48 -12.15 -15.80
N ILE A 28 -8.66 -12.31 -14.75
CA ILE A 28 -8.19 -13.63 -14.31
C ILE A 28 -9.26 -14.25 -13.41
N VAL A 29 -10.08 -15.08 -14.04
CA VAL A 29 -11.19 -15.82 -13.43
C VAL A 29 -11.11 -17.28 -13.85
N ASN A 30 -11.68 -18.18 -13.04
CA ASN A 30 -11.71 -19.61 -13.35
C ASN A 30 -12.55 -19.91 -14.61
N ASP A 31 -13.58 -19.09 -14.84
CA ASP A 31 -14.48 -19.19 -15.98
C ASP A 31 -14.32 -17.95 -16.87
N LYS A 32 -13.69 -18.14 -18.03
CA LYS A 32 -13.39 -17.05 -18.98
C LYS A 32 -14.63 -16.27 -19.41
N THR A 33 -15.80 -16.90 -19.44
CA THR A 33 -17.06 -16.24 -19.84
C THR A 33 -17.49 -15.15 -18.86
N LYS A 34 -17.01 -15.22 -17.61
CA LYS A 34 -17.27 -14.25 -16.55
C LYS A 34 -16.22 -13.14 -16.47
N SER A 35 -15.27 -13.13 -17.40
CA SER A 35 -14.21 -12.12 -17.40
C SER A 35 -14.76 -10.74 -17.70
N LYS A 36 -14.45 -9.78 -16.82
CA LYS A 36 -14.72 -8.35 -17.06
C LYS A 36 -13.74 -7.71 -18.06
N ASN A 37 -12.71 -8.45 -18.48
CA ASN A 37 -11.72 -8.03 -19.47
C ASN A 37 -11.33 -9.20 -20.39
N PRO A 38 -12.20 -9.60 -21.33
CA PRO A 38 -11.95 -10.74 -22.22
C PRO A 38 -10.67 -10.57 -23.05
N SER A 39 -10.40 -9.37 -23.58
CA SER A 39 -9.21 -9.10 -24.39
C SER A 39 -7.91 -9.35 -23.61
N MET A 40 -7.84 -8.92 -22.34
CA MET A 40 -6.69 -9.21 -21.48
C MET A 40 -6.61 -10.69 -21.10
N THR A 41 -7.76 -11.36 -20.92
CA THR A 41 -7.83 -12.80 -20.64
C THR A 41 -7.24 -13.61 -21.80
N GLU A 42 -7.58 -13.24 -23.04
CA GLU A 42 -7.04 -13.87 -24.25
C GLU A 42 -5.56 -13.54 -24.45
N LEU A 43 -5.12 -12.31 -24.18
CA LEU A 43 -3.69 -11.96 -24.19
C LEU A 43 -2.90 -12.82 -23.19
N ILE A 44 -3.40 -13.00 -21.96
CA ILE A 44 -2.77 -13.88 -20.97
C ILE A 44 -2.71 -15.34 -21.46
N SER A 45 -3.75 -15.80 -22.17
CA SER A 45 -3.77 -17.12 -22.81
C SER A 45 -2.66 -17.26 -23.85
N ARG A 46 -2.46 -16.24 -24.70
CA ARG A 46 -1.37 -16.20 -25.69
C ARG A 46 0.03 -16.10 -25.06
N ILE A 47 0.16 -15.37 -23.95
CA ILE A 47 1.38 -15.34 -23.13
C ILE A 47 1.70 -16.74 -22.62
N GLY A 48 0.74 -17.42 -22.00
CA GLY A 48 0.91 -18.77 -21.49
C GLY A 48 1.30 -19.77 -22.59
N LYS A 49 0.63 -19.68 -23.75
CA LYS A 49 0.94 -20.50 -24.93
C LYS A 49 2.35 -20.28 -25.45
N THR A 50 2.80 -19.03 -25.54
CA THR A 50 4.16 -18.68 -25.97
C THR A 50 5.19 -19.28 -25.03
N VAL A 51 5.02 -19.10 -23.71
CA VAL A 51 5.93 -19.65 -22.71
C VAL A 51 5.96 -21.18 -22.79
N PHE A 52 4.81 -21.83 -22.91
CA PHE A 52 4.72 -23.28 -23.01
C PHE A 52 5.42 -23.82 -24.26
N GLN A 53 5.16 -23.20 -25.41
CA GLN A 53 5.75 -23.64 -26.69
C GLN A 53 7.27 -23.54 -26.68
N VAL A 54 7.84 -22.45 -26.16
CA VAL A 54 9.30 -22.27 -26.16
C VAL A 54 9.98 -23.17 -25.13
N ARG A 55 9.34 -23.43 -23.97
CA ARG A 55 9.97 -24.18 -22.88
C ARG A 55 9.80 -25.69 -22.96
N HIS A 56 8.71 -26.17 -23.54
CA HIS A 56 8.32 -27.58 -23.45
C HIS A 56 8.16 -28.27 -24.79
N VAL A 57 8.16 -27.54 -25.91
CA VAL A 57 8.11 -28.17 -27.23
C VAL A 57 9.54 -28.47 -27.68
N GLU A 58 9.96 -29.72 -27.50
CA GLU A 58 11.31 -30.23 -27.81
C GLU A 58 11.70 -30.13 -29.29
N VAL A 59 10.79 -29.73 -30.18
CA VAL A 59 10.98 -29.69 -31.64
C VAL A 59 12.20 -28.86 -32.06
N MET A 60 12.60 -27.87 -31.25
CA MET A 60 13.70 -26.95 -31.58
C MET A 60 14.95 -27.09 -30.69
N GLY A 61 15.02 -28.10 -29.81
CA GLY A 61 16.19 -28.34 -28.94
C GLY A 61 16.66 -27.08 -28.18
N SER A 62 17.96 -26.82 -28.19
CA SER A 62 18.64 -25.68 -27.55
C SER A 62 18.57 -24.36 -28.32
N LEU A 63 17.91 -24.31 -29.49
CA LEU A 63 17.96 -23.15 -30.38
C LEU A 63 17.60 -21.83 -29.69
N PHE A 64 16.59 -21.82 -28.80
CA PHE A 64 16.21 -20.60 -28.10
C PHE A 64 17.31 -20.10 -27.13
N GLU A 65 17.99 -21.03 -26.46
CA GLU A 65 19.08 -20.71 -25.54
C GLU A 65 20.29 -20.16 -26.32
N GLU A 66 20.62 -20.80 -27.44
CA GLU A 66 21.69 -20.35 -28.36
C GLU A 66 21.39 -18.96 -28.94
N LEU A 67 20.15 -18.70 -29.40
CA LEU A 67 19.72 -17.38 -29.85
C LEU A 67 19.87 -16.32 -28.74
N CYS A 68 19.59 -16.68 -27.49
CA CYS A 68 19.79 -15.78 -26.35
C CYS A 68 21.27 -15.51 -26.07
N GLU A 69 22.16 -16.49 -26.27
CA GLU A 69 23.60 -16.36 -26.08
C GLU A 69 24.25 -15.48 -27.15
N MET A 70 23.92 -15.71 -28.43
CA MET A 70 24.52 -14.97 -29.54
C MET A 70 24.24 -13.47 -29.49
N THR A 71 23.09 -13.07 -28.95
CA THR A 71 22.70 -11.65 -28.89
C THR A 71 23.29 -10.88 -27.70
N GLY A 72 23.90 -11.55 -26.72
CA GLY A 72 24.54 -10.90 -25.55
C GLY A 72 23.61 -10.10 -24.61
N GLU A 73 22.36 -9.85 -25.01
CA GLU A 73 21.38 -9.07 -24.25
C GLU A 73 20.64 -9.94 -23.22
N GLY A 74 21.11 -9.87 -21.97
CA GLY A 74 20.41 -10.39 -20.80
C GLY A 74 21.07 -11.60 -20.15
N LYS A 75 21.15 -11.60 -18.81
CA LYS A 75 21.81 -12.65 -18.00
C LYS A 75 21.12 -14.02 -18.03
N SER A 76 20.01 -14.18 -18.75
CA SER A 76 19.16 -15.36 -18.66
C SER A 76 18.80 -15.92 -20.04
N ARG A 77 18.93 -17.24 -20.16
CA ARG A 77 18.78 -18.03 -21.39
C ARG A 77 17.36 -18.56 -21.61
N THR A 78 16.46 -18.35 -20.65
CA THR A 78 15.14 -19.01 -20.61
C THR A 78 14.00 -18.03 -20.35
N LEU A 79 12.79 -18.43 -20.76
CA LEU A 79 11.56 -17.75 -20.34
C LEU A 79 11.17 -18.17 -18.91
N ILE A 80 10.48 -17.28 -18.19
CA ILE A 80 10.00 -17.55 -16.83
C ILE A 80 8.70 -18.38 -16.92
N GLU A 81 8.57 -19.40 -16.07
CA GLU A 81 7.33 -20.17 -15.96
C GLU A 81 6.17 -19.25 -15.60
N PHE A 82 5.07 -19.35 -16.35
CA PHE A 82 3.88 -18.58 -16.05
C PHE A 82 2.74 -19.50 -15.63
N LYS A 83 2.34 -19.39 -14.37
CA LYS A 83 1.11 -19.99 -13.84
C LYS A 83 0.07 -18.90 -13.61
N PRO A 84 -1.08 -18.91 -14.31
CA PRO A 84 -2.11 -17.87 -14.18
C PRO A 84 -2.58 -17.62 -12.73
N HIS A 85 -2.59 -18.65 -11.88
CA HIS A 85 -2.96 -18.52 -10.46
C HIS A 85 -1.91 -17.77 -9.61
N ARG A 86 -0.65 -17.68 -10.05
CA ARG A 86 0.48 -16.98 -9.38
C ARG A 86 0.73 -15.60 -10.00
N PHE A 87 -0.30 -14.77 -9.98
CA PHE A 87 -0.34 -13.47 -10.67
C PHE A 87 0.86 -12.52 -10.39
N MET A 88 1.49 -12.63 -9.21
CA MET A 88 2.69 -11.84 -8.88
C MET A 88 3.85 -12.00 -9.88
N GLY A 89 3.83 -13.02 -10.75
CA GLY A 89 4.79 -13.23 -11.83
C GLY A 89 4.49 -12.50 -13.13
N LEU A 90 3.26 -12.04 -13.40
CA LEU A 90 2.87 -11.58 -14.75
C LEU A 90 3.75 -10.44 -15.26
N THR A 91 4.00 -9.41 -14.44
CA THR A 91 4.89 -8.29 -14.80
C THR A 91 6.28 -8.79 -15.22
N LYS A 92 6.84 -9.75 -14.48
CA LYS A 92 8.17 -10.31 -14.78
C LYS A 92 8.16 -11.14 -16.06
N VAL A 93 7.09 -11.90 -16.30
CA VAL A 93 6.90 -12.69 -17.52
C VAL A 93 6.81 -11.78 -18.74
N ILE A 94 5.99 -10.72 -18.68
CA ILE A 94 5.88 -9.76 -19.79
C ILE A 94 7.23 -9.08 -20.04
N LEU A 95 7.92 -8.62 -18.99
CA LEU A 95 9.24 -8.02 -19.12
C LEU A 95 10.23 -8.99 -19.79
N ARG A 96 10.23 -10.27 -19.41
CA ARG A 96 11.11 -11.28 -20.01
C ARG A 96 10.76 -11.56 -21.48
N ILE A 97 9.47 -11.58 -21.84
CA ILE A 97 9.03 -11.73 -23.23
C ILE A 97 9.49 -10.53 -24.07
N LEU A 98 9.36 -9.31 -23.54
CA LEU A 98 9.82 -8.11 -24.22
C LEU A 98 11.35 -8.06 -24.35
N GLU A 99 12.08 -8.51 -23.33
CA GLU A 99 13.55 -8.65 -23.35
C GLU A 99 14.01 -9.64 -24.43
N LYS A 100 13.24 -10.72 -24.66
CA LYS A 100 13.58 -11.77 -25.63
C LYS A 100 12.78 -11.71 -26.92
N TRP A 101 12.23 -10.54 -27.24
CA TRP A 101 11.26 -10.41 -28.32
C TRP A 101 11.82 -10.87 -29.67
N ASP A 102 13.03 -10.43 -30.01
CA ASP A 102 13.60 -10.70 -31.34
C ASP A 102 14.01 -12.17 -31.45
N GLN A 103 14.53 -12.77 -30.38
CA GLN A 103 14.81 -14.22 -30.33
C GLN A 103 13.52 -15.04 -30.46
N LEU A 104 12.41 -14.59 -29.88
CA LEU A 104 11.11 -15.24 -30.04
C LEU A 104 10.63 -15.18 -31.50
N VAL A 105 10.75 -14.02 -32.15
CA VAL A 105 10.37 -13.87 -33.57
C VAL A 105 11.17 -14.84 -34.45
N VAL A 106 12.50 -14.91 -34.25
CA VAL A 106 13.37 -15.83 -34.99
C VAL A 106 13.03 -17.29 -34.70
N TRP A 107 12.86 -17.67 -33.43
CA TRP A 107 12.57 -19.05 -33.04
C TRP A 107 11.26 -19.56 -33.65
N PHE A 108 10.19 -18.75 -33.63
CA PHE A 108 8.93 -19.12 -34.25
C PHE A 108 9.02 -19.18 -35.78
N GLY A 109 9.79 -18.29 -36.40
CA GLY A 109 10.09 -18.34 -37.84
C GLY A 109 10.81 -19.64 -38.23
N GLU A 110 11.89 -19.99 -37.53
CA GLU A 110 12.64 -21.22 -37.80
C GLU A 110 11.84 -22.49 -37.54
N ARG A 111 10.95 -22.47 -36.54
CA ARG A 111 10.04 -23.59 -36.30
C ARG A 111 9.11 -23.85 -37.50
N ILE A 112 8.59 -22.79 -38.12
CA ILE A 112 7.79 -22.90 -39.35
C ILE A 112 8.67 -23.40 -40.50
N SER A 113 9.83 -22.77 -40.73
CA SER A 113 10.74 -23.15 -41.81
C SER A 113 11.21 -24.61 -41.70
N LYS A 114 11.48 -25.11 -40.48
CA LYS A 114 11.83 -26.52 -40.23
C LYS A 114 10.71 -27.48 -40.63
N ALA A 115 9.45 -27.15 -40.30
CA ALA A 115 8.31 -27.97 -40.69
C ALA A 115 8.16 -28.03 -42.20
N LEU A 116 8.27 -26.89 -42.88
CA LEU A 116 8.21 -26.79 -44.34
C LEU A 116 9.35 -27.58 -45.02
N ARG A 117 10.59 -27.46 -44.52
CA ARG A 117 11.75 -28.25 -44.99
C ARG A 117 11.52 -29.76 -44.83
N SER A 118 10.73 -30.17 -43.84
CA SER A 118 10.41 -31.57 -43.56
C SER A 118 9.14 -32.05 -44.26
N GLY A 119 8.54 -31.24 -45.14
CA GLY A 119 7.28 -31.59 -45.84
C GLY A 119 6.06 -31.67 -44.93
N LEU A 120 6.12 -31.12 -43.71
CA LEU A 120 5.03 -31.11 -42.75
C LEU A 120 4.21 -29.82 -42.86
N ALA A 121 2.94 -29.88 -42.43
CA ALA A 121 2.10 -28.69 -42.32
C ALA A 121 2.74 -27.67 -41.36
N PRO A 122 2.73 -26.36 -41.71
CA PRO A 122 3.35 -25.35 -40.87
C PRO A 122 2.62 -25.23 -39.53
N PRO A 123 3.35 -25.24 -38.40
CA PRO A 123 2.76 -24.97 -37.10
C PRO A 123 2.30 -23.51 -37.03
N GLU A 124 1.48 -23.23 -36.02
CA GLU A 124 1.07 -21.86 -35.71
C GLU A 124 2.27 -20.95 -35.45
N GLY A 125 2.19 -19.72 -36.00
CA GLY A 125 3.22 -18.70 -35.84
C GLY A 125 3.27 -18.08 -34.43
N PHE A 126 4.09 -17.05 -34.28
CA PHE A 126 4.33 -16.41 -32.99
C PHE A 126 3.02 -15.85 -32.41
N PRO A 127 2.45 -16.42 -31.32
CA PRO A 127 1.12 -16.06 -30.86
C PRO A 127 0.98 -14.59 -30.45
N LEU A 128 2.08 -13.95 -30.04
CA LEU A 128 2.08 -12.56 -29.57
C LEU A 128 2.50 -11.55 -30.64
N ALA A 129 2.67 -11.95 -31.91
CA ALA A 129 3.27 -11.08 -32.94
C ALA A 129 2.63 -9.68 -33.04
N ALA A 130 1.32 -9.57 -32.84
CA ALA A 130 0.57 -8.31 -32.89
C ALA A 130 0.49 -7.56 -31.53
N ASP A 131 0.93 -8.18 -30.43
CA ASP A 131 0.69 -7.71 -29.07
C ASP A 131 1.87 -6.89 -28.48
N LYS A 132 2.95 -6.61 -29.24
CA LYS A 132 4.17 -5.95 -28.70
C LYS A 132 3.86 -4.65 -27.97
N LEU A 133 3.03 -3.80 -28.58
CA LEU A 133 2.67 -2.50 -28.02
C LEU A 133 1.79 -2.64 -26.77
N ASP A 134 0.82 -3.57 -26.79
CA ASP A 134 0.00 -3.89 -25.63
C ASP A 134 0.87 -4.30 -24.44
N LEU A 135 1.85 -5.19 -24.67
CA LEU A 135 2.77 -5.64 -23.62
C LEU A 135 3.62 -4.50 -23.06
N ILE A 136 4.16 -3.62 -23.92
CA ILE A 136 4.94 -2.45 -23.48
C ILE A 136 4.11 -1.54 -22.58
N GLN A 137 2.90 -1.18 -23.02
CA GLN A 137 2.03 -0.28 -22.27
C GLN A 137 1.47 -0.93 -20.99
N LEU A 138 1.21 -2.25 -21.01
CA LEU A 138 0.83 -3.01 -19.80
C LEU A 138 1.92 -3.00 -18.72
N VAL A 139 3.19 -3.07 -19.10
CA VAL A 139 4.29 -2.95 -18.13
C VAL A 139 4.27 -1.58 -17.45
N CYS A 140 3.93 -0.51 -18.17
CA CYS A 140 3.84 0.84 -17.62
C CYS A 140 2.82 0.94 -16.47
N ILE A 141 1.75 0.14 -16.50
CA ILE A 141 0.75 0.10 -15.42
C ILE A 141 1.04 -0.97 -14.34
N LEU A 142 1.59 -2.13 -14.72
CA LEU A 142 1.81 -3.26 -13.79
C LEU A 142 3.09 -3.13 -12.96
N GLN A 143 4.15 -2.52 -13.51
CA GLN A 143 5.42 -2.39 -12.81
C GLN A 143 5.33 -1.50 -11.55
N PRO A 144 4.64 -0.35 -11.57
CA PRO A 144 4.43 0.46 -10.35
C PRO A 144 3.63 -0.28 -9.27
N ILE A 145 2.62 -1.10 -9.65
CA ILE A 145 1.86 -1.94 -8.70
C ILE A 145 2.77 -3.03 -8.11
N THR A 146 3.63 -3.63 -8.94
CA THR A 146 4.62 -4.63 -8.48
C THR A 146 5.61 -4.01 -7.49
N LEU A 147 6.02 -2.76 -7.70
CA LEU A 147 6.87 -2.01 -6.78
C LEU A 147 6.17 -1.75 -5.43
N LEU A 148 4.88 -1.38 -5.45
CA LEU A 148 4.08 -1.25 -4.23
C LEU A 148 4.08 -2.55 -3.42
N ASN A 149 3.84 -3.69 -4.08
CA ASN A 149 3.81 -4.99 -3.41
C ASN A 149 5.17 -5.35 -2.81
N ARG A 150 6.26 -5.16 -3.56
CA ARG A 150 7.62 -5.38 -3.05
C ARG A 150 7.91 -4.53 -1.82
N ARG A 151 7.51 -3.25 -1.82
CA ARG A 151 7.69 -2.37 -0.66
C ARG A 151 6.87 -2.86 0.53
N ALA A 152 5.58 -3.14 0.33
CA ALA A 152 4.69 -3.56 1.40
C ALA A 152 5.06 -4.90 2.05
N GLN A 153 5.84 -5.73 1.35
CA GLN A 153 6.34 -7.01 1.84
C GLN A 153 7.77 -6.93 2.40
N SER A 154 8.44 -5.77 2.39
CA SER A 154 9.80 -5.59 2.89
C SER A 154 9.90 -5.78 4.41
N ASP A 155 11.03 -6.25 4.93
CA ASP A 155 11.22 -6.47 6.39
C ASP A 155 11.67 -5.19 7.11
N CYS A 156 11.15 -4.04 6.69
CA CYS A 156 11.45 -2.76 7.30
C CYS A 156 10.15 -2.01 7.63
N ALA A 157 10.21 -1.15 8.64
CA ALA A 157 9.10 -0.29 9.05
C ALA A 157 8.89 0.85 8.02
N ASN A 158 8.26 0.51 6.90
CA ASN A 158 8.07 1.38 5.75
C ASN A 158 6.60 1.68 5.45
N GLN A 159 5.73 1.56 6.45
CA GLN A 159 4.27 1.64 6.26
C GLN A 159 3.84 2.96 5.61
N ILE A 160 4.49 4.07 5.99
CA ILE A 160 4.26 5.39 5.38
C ILE A 160 4.67 5.39 3.91
N ASP A 161 5.85 4.85 3.58
CA ASP A 161 6.30 4.77 2.19
C ASP A 161 5.37 3.94 1.32
N VAL A 162 4.78 2.89 1.88
CA VAL A 162 3.77 2.06 1.20
C VAL A 162 2.51 2.89 0.91
N LEU A 163 1.97 3.62 1.89
CA LEU A 163 0.82 4.50 1.69
C LEU A 163 1.13 5.59 0.64
N LEU A 164 2.28 6.26 0.75
CA LEU A 164 2.71 7.27 -0.21
C LEU A 164 2.90 6.70 -1.62
N THR A 165 3.36 5.44 -1.72
CA THR A 165 3.47 4.74 -3.00
C THR A 165 2.08 4.47 -3.59
N LEU A 166 1.13 4.04 -2.77
CA LEU A 166 -0.27 3.84 -3.18
C LEU A 166 -0.92 5.16 -3.63
N TYR A 167 -0.65 6.26 -2.94
CA TYR A 167 -1.08 7.61 -3.31
C TYR A 167 -0.50 8.06 -4.67
N ARG A 168 0.78 7.79 -4.92
CA ARG A 168 1.40 8.05 -6.22
C ARG A 168 0.78 7.20 -7.34
N LEU A 169 0.35 5.96 -7.06
CA LEU A 169 -0.40 5.18 -8.04
C LEU A 169 -1.72 5.86 -8.38
N ARG A 170 -2.46 6.37 -7.39
CA ARG A 170 -3.72 7.09 -7.61
C ARG A 170 -3.57 8.32 -8.49
N GLN A 171 -2.50 9.09 -8.27
CA GLN A 171 -2.20 10.30 -9.03
C GLN A 171 -1.82 10.04 -10.48
N ASN A 172 -1.17 8.91 -10.77
CA ASN A 172 -0.55 8.67 -12.06
C ASN A 172 -1.18 7.45 -12.76
N VAL A 173 -0.75 6.26 -12.37
CA VAL A 173 -1.08 5.00 -13.05
C VAL A 173 -2.58 4.71 -13.05
N LEU A 174 -3.28 5.05 -11.97
CA LEU A 174 -4.70 4.77 -11.78
C LEU A 174 -5.61 5.96 -12.17
N ASP A 175 -5.07 7.02 -12.77
CA ASP A 175 -5.86 8.09 -13.38
C ASP A 175 -6.03 7.80 -14.88
N PRO A 176 -7.20 7.32 -15.35
CA PRO A 176 -7.40 6.98 -16.76
C PRO A 176 -7.29 8.19 -17.70
N SER A 177 -7.39 9.41 -17.19
CA SER A 177 -7.32 10.66 -17.95
C SER A 177 -5.91 11.24 -18.08
N ALA A 178 -4.93 10.68 -17.35
CA ALA A 178 -3.55 11.16 -17.37
C ALA A 178 -2.67 10.35 -18.35
N ALA A 179 -1.65 10.98 -18.93
CA ALA A 179 -0.65 10.28 -19.74
C ALA A 179 0.11 9.21 -18.93
N LEU A 180 0.61 8.16 -19.59
CA LEU A 180 1.42 7.10 -18.96
C LEU A 180 2.89 7.28 -19.29
N VAL A 181 3.75 7.23 -18.28
CA VAL A 181 5.21 7.23 -18.48
C VAL A 181 5.62 5.94 -19.19
N ASP A 182 6.37 6.04 -20.29
CA ASP A 182 6.99 4.87 -20.92
C ASP A 182 8.10 4.35 -20.01
N TYR A 183 7.92 3.14 -19.47
CA TYR A 183 8.82 2.51 -18.51
C TYR A 183 10.27 2.41 -19.02
N ARG A 184 10.45 2.33 -20.34
CA ARG A 184 11.76 2.23 -21.00
C ARG A 184 12.55 3.53 -20.88
N THR A 185 11.85 4.65 -20.75
CA THR A 185 12.43 6.00 -20.78
C THR A 185 12.48 6.67 -19.40
N LYS A 186 12.11 5.96 -18.33
CA LYS A 186 12.07 6.48 -16.96
C LYS A 186 13.38 7.10 -16.45
N HIS A 187 14.51 6.75 -17.08
CA HIS A 187 15.84 7.23 -16.74
C HIS A 187 16.24 8.50 -17.52
N LEU A 188 15.52 8.83 -18.58
CA LEU A 188 15.73 10.05 -19.37
C LEU A 188 15.18 11.28 -18.65
N ARG A 189 15.70 12.46 -18.98
CA ARG A 189 15.22 13.75 -18.49
C ARG A 189 14.95 14.71 -19.68
N PRO A 190 13.68 15.03 -20.00
CA PRO A 190 12.43 14.47 -19.44
C PRO A 190 12.18 13.02 -19.91
N PRO A 191 11.40 12.22 -19.15
CA PRO A 191 10.94 10.91 -19.63
C PRO A 191 9.92 11.07 -20.76
N ARG A 192 9.73 10.02 -21.56
CA ARG A 192 8.67 9.98 -22.59
C ARG A 192 7.36 9.46 -21.99
N TYR A 193 6.27 9.92 -22.60
CA TYR A 193 4.91 9.59 -22.18
C TYR A 193 4.11 9.08 -23.37
N PHE A 194 3.23 8.11 -23.12
CA PHE A 194 2.10 7.80 -23.98
C PHE A 194 0.94 8.72 -23.60
N ALA A 195 0.48 9.53 -24.55
CA ALA A 195 -0.76 10.28 -24.40
C ALA A 195 -1.95 9.30 -24.29
N VAL A 196 -3.05 9.74 -23.68
CA VAL A 196 -4.24 8.88 -23.48
C VAL A 196 -4.77 8.31 -24.80
N VAL A 197 -4.71 9.10 -25.87
CA VAL A 197 -5.14 8.69 -27.22
C VAL A 197 -4.20 7.69 -27.89
N GLU A 198 -2.96 7.57 -27.41
CA GLU A 198 -1.97 6.60 -27.91
C GLU A 198 -2.05 5.25 -27.19
N LEU A 199 -2.87 5.16 -26.14
CA LEU A 199 -3.07 3.92 -25.40
C LEU A 199 -3.91 2.94 -26.22
N THR A 200 -3.48 1.69 -26.27
CA THR A 200 -4.25 0.65 -26.94
C THR A 200 -5.61 0.46 -26.23
N PRO A 201 -6.66 -0.01 -26.94
CA PRO A 201 -7.95 -0.26 -26.32
C PRO A 201 -7.88 -1.23 -25.13
N LEU A 202 -7.02 -2.26 -25.24
CA LEU A 202 -6.79 -3.25 -24.19
C LEU A 202 -6.21 -2.59 -22.92
N VAL A 203 -5.17 -1.76 -23.08
CA VAL A 203 -4.51 -1.10 -21.95
C VAL A 203 -5.45 -0.07 -21.31
N SER A 204 -6.13 0.74 -22.13
CA SER A 204 -7.11 1.72 -21.66
C SER A 204 -8.21 1.06 -20.81
N LYS A 205 -8.79 -0.05 -21.30
CA LYS A 205 -9.80 -0.80 -20.55
C LYS A 205 -9.25 -1.40 -19.26
N THR A 206 -8.05 -2.00 -19.32
CA THR A 206 -7.39 -2.60 -18.15
C THR A 206 -7.10 -1.55 -17.08
N ARG A 207 -6.61 -0.37 -17.49
CA ARG A 207 -6.32 0.75 -16.60
C ARG A 207 -7.58 1.29 -15.93
N GLN A 208 -8.69 1.42 -16.67
CA GLN A 208 -9.97 1.82 -16.10
C GLN A 208 -10.44 0.82 -15.04
N LEU A 209 -10.42 -0.48 -15.35
CA LEU A 209 -10.82 -1.53 -14.40
C LEU A 209 -9.92 -1.56 -13.17
N LEU A 210 -8.63 -1.28 -13.31
CA LEU A 210 -7.71 -1.11 -12.19
C LEU A 210 -8.10 0.09 -11.32
N ALA A 211 -8.37 1.24 -11.94
CA ALA A 211 -8.78 2.45 -11.22
C ALA A 211 -10.05 2.19 -10.38
N ASP A 212 -11.05 1.55 -10.97
CA ASP A 212 -12.30 1.18 -10.29
C ASP A 212 -12.04 0.18 -9.15
N ALA A 213 -11.26 -0.88 -9.44
CA ALA A 213 -10.97 -1.93 -8.49
C ALA A 213 -10.17 -1.45 -7.26
N PHE A 214 -9.21 -0.54 -7.46
CA PHE A 214 -8.47 0.11 -6.37
C PHE A 214 -9.34 1.12 -5.63
N HIS A 215 -10.24 1.82 -6.33
CA HIS A 215 -11.18 2.73 -5.69
C HIS A 215 -12.09 1.98 -4.73
N ASP A 216 -12.76 0.94 -5.20
CA ASP A 216 -13.71 0.18 -4.39
C ASP A 216 -13.08 -0.41 -3.12
N ARG A 217 -11.85 -0.93 -3.24
CA ARG A 217 -11.15 -1.64 -2.15
C ARG A 217 -10.43 -0.72 -1.17
N PHE A 218 -9.86 0.39 -1.65
CA PHE A 218 -9.09 1.29 -0.81
C PHE A 218 -9.64 2.71 -0.79
N PHE A 219 -9.65 3.41 -1.93
CA PHE A 219 -9.93 4.86 -1.96
C PHE A 219 -11.39 5.25 -1.69
N SER A 220 -12.33 4.30 -1.75
CA SER A 220 -13.73 4.55 -1.41
C SER A 220 -13.92 4.95 0.06
N ARG A 221 -12.91 4.72 0.91
CA ARG A 221 -12.85 5.27 2.26
C ARG A 221 -12.88 6.81 2.28
N TYR A 222 -12.38 7.48 1.23
CA TYR A 222 -12.32 8.94 1.14
C TYR A 222 -13.53 9.57 0.44
N THR A 223 -14.37 8.78 -0.23
CA THR A 223 -15.46 9.29 -1.09
C THR A 223 -16.83 8.78 -0.66
N ASN A 224 -16.92 7.60 -0.06
CA ASN A 224 -18.20 7.00 0.32
C ASN A 224 -18.57 7.34 1.77
N ARG A 225 -19.51 8.27 1.96
CA ARG A 225 -19.98 8.74 3.28
C ARG A 225 -20.38 7.62 4.24
N THR A 226 -20.99 6.55 3.73
CA THR A 226 -21.45 5.41 4.55
C THR A 226 -20.30 4.53 5.03
N LYS A 227 -19.18 4.52 4.29
CA LYS A 227 -17.97 3.79 4.65
C LYS A 227 -17.08 4.57 5.60
N VAL A 228 -17.01 5.90 5.50
CA VAL A 228 -16.06 6.76 6.25
C VAL A 228 -15.97 6.36 7.73
N ARG A 229 -17.10 6.27 8.45
CA ARG A 229 -17.11 5.92 9.89
C ARG A 229 -16.72 4.47 10.19
N LYS A 230 -16.80 3.58 9.20
CA LYS A 230 -16.53 2.13 9.34
C LYS A 230 -15.09 1.74 9.02
N MET A 231 -14.27 2.64 8.48
CA MET A 231 -12.86 2.37 8.15
C MET A 231 -11.97 2.54 9.38
N SER A 232 -10.78 1.91 9.39
CA SER A 232 -9.83 1.97 10.50
C SER A 232 -8.85 3.15 10.42
N TYR A 233 -8.57 3.60 9.20
CA TYR A 233 -7.60 4.67 8.90
C TYR A 233 -6.21 4.50 9.53
N ILE A 234 -5.79 3.27 9.83
CA ILE A 234 -4.52 3.02 10.52
C ILE A 234 -3.32 3.57 9.75
N PHE A 235 -3.33 3.49 8.42
CA PHE A 235 -2.25 3.99 7.57
C PHE A 235 -2.21 5.53 7.56
N GLU A 236 -3.38 6.17 7.57
CA GLU A 236 -3.51 7.62 7.65
C GLU A 236 -3.08 8.13 9.03
N ILE A 237 -3.38 7.39 10.11
CA ILE A 237 -2.89 7.71 11.46
C ILE A 237 -1.37 7.57 11.52
N GLN A 238 -0.78 6.52 10.95
CA GLN A 238 0.69 6.39 10.83
C GLN A 238 1.31 7.59 10.08
N LEU A 239 0.64 8.08 9.02
CA LEU A 239 1.05 9.30 8.31
C LEU A 239 0.99 10.54 9.21
N LEU A 240 -0.08 10.70 9.99
CA LEU A 240 -0.26 11.82 10.93
C LEU A 240 0.73 11.80 12.09
N LEU A 241 1.27 10.62 12.45
CA LEU A 241 2.31 10.47 13.47
C LEU A 241 3.74 10.62 12.91
N HIS A 242 3.89 10.98 11.64
CA HIS A 242 5.21 11.22 11.06
C HIS A 242 5.61 12.70 11.19
N PRO A 243 6.79 13.03 11.78
CA PRO A 243 7.20 14.42 12.05
C PRO A 243 7.09 15.38 10.85
N LYS A 244 7.41 14.90 9.64
CA LYS A 244 7.37 15.70 8.41
C LYS A 244 6.02 15.69 7.68
N LEU A 245 5.12 14.77 8.00
CA LEU A 245 3.89 14.53 7.23
C LEU A 245 2.61 14.67 8.08
N LYS A 246 2.77 15.04 9.35
CA LYS A 246 1.71 15.18 10.35
C LYS A 246 0.64 16.23 10.05
N ASN A 247 0.89 17.16 9.12
CA ASN A 247 -0.07 18.19 8.75
C ASN A 247 -1.32 17.55 8.10
N PRO A 248 -2.51 17.60 8.73
CA PRO A 248 -3.74 17.04 8.17
C PRO A 248 -4.17 17.71 6.86
N ASP A 249 -3.85 19.00 6.69
CA ASP A 249 -4.07 19.78 5.46
C ASP A 249 -2.98 19.56 4.40
N GLY A 250 -1.98 18.76 4.74
CA GLY A 250 -0.88 18.40 3.86
C GLY A 250 -1.24 17.28 2.88
N VAL A 251 -0.49 16.18 2.93
CA VAL A 251 -0.60 15.08 1.96
C VAL A 251 -1.98 14.41 2.01
N LEU A 252 -2.54 14.25 3.22
CA LEU A 252 -3.82 13.59 3.44
C LEU A 252 -4.98 14.36 2.78
N ALA A 253 -5.17 15.63 3.11
CA ALA A 253 -6.22 16.47 2.52
C ALA A 253 -6.11 16.53 0.99
N ARG A 254 -4.89 16.68 0.45
CA ARG A 254 -4.67 16.67 -1.01
C ARG A 254 -5.11 15.35 -1.66
N MET A 255 -4.86 14.22 -1.02
CA MET A 255 -5.29 12.92 -1.54
C MET A 255 -6.80 12.73 -1.46
N ILE A 256 -7.44 13.12 -0.35
CA ILE A 256 -8.90 13.06 -0.21
C ILE A 256 -9.57 13.95 -1.26
N HIS A 257 -9.03 15.16 -1.45
CA HIS A 257 -9.50 16.09 -2.47
C HIS A 257 -9.39 15.47 -3.87
N LEU A 258 -8.22 14.95 -4.24
CA LEU A 258 -7.99 14.30 -5.53
C LEU A 258 -8.98 13.15 -5.77
N CYS A 259 -9.20 12.29 -4.77
CA CYS A 259 -10.11 11.16 -4.91
C CYS A 259 -11.55 11.59 -5.19
N ASN A 260 -12.01 12.67 -4.54
CA ASN A 260 -13.35 13.23 -4.74
C ASN A 260 -13.46 14.02 -6.06
N GLN A 261 -12.42 14.74 -6.45
CA GLN A 261 -12.37 15.47 -7.73
C GLN A 261 -12.41 14.52 -8.94
N GLN A 262 -11.75 13.37 -8.83
CA GLN A 262 -11.76 12.33 -9.88
C GLN A 262 -13.04 11.47 -9.87
N LEU A 263 -13.92 11.61 -8.87
CA LEU A 263 -15.10 10.76 -8.75
C LEU A 263 -16.16 11.14 -9.79
N VAL A 264 -16.48 10.18 -10.66
CA VAL A 264 -17.62 10.27 -11.58
C VAL A 264 -18.90 10.03 -10.77
N ILE A 265 -19.77 11.05 -10.67
CA ILE A 265 -21.04 10.90 -9.93
C ILE A 265 -22.07 10.11 -10.74
N GLU A 266 -22.07 10.33 -12.06
CA GLU A 266 -23.09 9.80 -12.94
C GLU A 266 -22.40 9.01 -14.06
N PRO A 267 -22.43 7.66 -14.04
CA PRO A 267 -21.75 6.85 -15.05
C PRO A 267 -22.24 7.15 -16.48
N ALA A 268 -23.51 7.52 -16.63
CA ALA A 268 -24.11 7.93 -17.91
C ALA A 268 -23.60 9.29 -18.40
N ASN A 269 -23.04 10.12 -17.52
CA ASN A 269 -22.42 11.39 -17.87
C ASN A 269 -21.02 11.51 -17.22
N PRO A 270 -19.99 10.93 -17.86
CA PRO A 270 -18.62 10.91 -17.35
C PRO A 270 -17.95 12.27 -17.20
N SER A 271 -18.60 13.39 -17.55
CA SER A 271 -18.10 14.74 -17.27
C SER A 271 -18.57 15.29 -15.92
N LYS A 272 -19.63 14.72 -15.34
CA LYS A 272 -20.21 15.19 -14.08
C LYS A 272 -19.36 14.77 -12.88
N ARG A 273 -18.94 15.76 -12.09
CA ARG A 273 -18.09 15.62 -10.90
C ARG A 273 -18.73 16.28 -9.69
N LEU A 274 -18.21 15.98 -8.50
CA LEU A 274 -18.57 16.68 -7.26
C LEU A 274 -18.25 18.16 -7.36
N ARG A 275 -19.14 19.00 -6.84
CA ARG A 275 -18.89 20.44 -6.77
C ARG A 275 -17.79 20.73 -5.75
N PRO A 276 -16.99 21.79 -5.93
CA PRO A 276 -15.88 22.12 -5.02
C PRO A 276 -16.27 22.23 -3.54
N ASP A 277 -17.47 22.75 -3.24
CA ASP A 277 -18.00 22.86 -1.89
C ASP A 277 -18.32 21.49 -1.27
N GLU A 278 -18.82 20.55 -2.06
CA GLU A 278 -19.09 19.16 -1.64
C GLU A 278 -17.80 18.39 -1.39
N VAL A 279 -16.79 18.60 -2.26
CA VAL A 279 -15.45 18.05 -2.06
C VAL A 279 -14.86 18.56 -0.74
N SER A 280 -14.93 19.87 -0.49
CA SER A 280 -14.41 20.48 0.74
C SER A 280 -15.09 19.93 2.00
N ARG A 281 -16.42 19.77 1.96
CA ARG A 281 -17.18 19.12 3.04
C ARG A 281 -16.75 17.68 3.28
N MET A 282 -16.51 16.91 2.22
CA MET A 282 -16.01 15.53 2.35
C MET A 282 -14.60 15.49 2.93
N VAL A 283 -13.70 16.36 2.47
CA VAL A 283 -12.33 16.46 2.99
C VAL A 283 -12.35 16.71 4.49
N ASN A 284 -13.11 17.69 4.95
CA ASN A 284 -13.24 17.99 6.38
C ASN A 284 -13.84 16.81 7.14
N TYR A 285 -14.90 16.19 6.62
CA TYR A 285 -15.54 15.05 7.27
C TYR A 285 -14.59 13.86 7.47
N VAL A 286 -13.81 13.50 6.45
CA VAL A 286 -12.82 12.41 6.53
C VAL A 286 -11.70 12.78 7.49
N LYS A 287 -11.15 14.01 7.39
CA LYS A 287 -10.09 14.49 8.30
C LYS A 287 -10.53 14.41 9.76
N THR A 288 -11.69 14.97 10.09
CA THR A 288 -12.24 14.94 11.45
C THR A 288 -12.41 13.50 11.92
N THR A 289 -12.94 12.62 11.07
CA THR A 289 -13.07 11.19 11.43
C THR A 289 -11.74 10.53 11.77
N ILE A 290 -10.67 10.83 11.02
CA ILE A 290 -9.33 10.26 11.27
C ILE A 290 -8.76 10.80 12.58
N ILE A 291 -8.90 12.11 12.82
CA ILE A 291 -8.45 12.76 14.06
C ILE A 291 -9.21 12.21 15.27
N ASP A 292 -10.52 12.04 15.18
CA ASP A 292 -11.34 11.48 16.26
C ASP A 292 -10.94 10.03 16.57
N GLN A 293 -10.57 9.24 15.56
CA GLN A 293 -10.05 7.89 15.77
C GLN A 293 -8.68 7.90 16.46
N LEU A 294 -7.78 8.82 16.08
CA LEU A 294 -6.51 9.01 16.80
C LEU A 294 -6.74 9.40 18.27
N LYS A 295 -7.63 10.37 18.54
CA LYS A 295 -8.02 10.75 19.91
C LYS A 295 -8.58 9.55 20.69
N SER A 296 -9.42 8.74 20.07
CA SER A 296 -9.96 7.52 20.69
C SER A 296 -8.86 6.52 21.05
N LEU A 297 -7.83 6.36 20.20
CA LEU A 297 -6.68 5.50 20.49
C LEU A 297 -5.82 6.06 21.63
N MET A 298 -5.60 7.37 21.67
CA MET A 298 -4.91 8.03 22.78
C MET A 298 -5.64 7.80 24.10
N LEU A 299 -6.97 7.92 24.11
CA LEU A 299 -7.80 7.63 25.29
C LEU A 299 -7.68 6.16 25.74
N SER A 300 -7.71 5.20 24.81
CA SER A 300 -7.60 3.77 25.13
C SER A 300 -6.21 3.33 25.58
N THR A 301 -5.18 4.15 25.36
CA THR A 301 -3.78 3.82 25.70
C THR A 301 -3.26 4.60 26.89
N ALA A 302 -4.07 5.51 27.43
CA ALA A 302 -3.76 6.18 28.66
C ALA A 302 -3.70 5.16 29.80
N PRO A 303 -2.71 5.27 30.71
CA PRO A 303 -2.58 4.36 31.82
C PRO A 303 -3.86 4.41 32.67
N VAL A 304 -4.49 3.26 32.87
CA VAL A 304 -5.42 3.08 33.99
C VAL A 304 -4.54 3.21 35.23
N GLN A 305 -4.75 4.25 36.05
CA GLN A 305 -4.19 4.24 37.39
C GLN A 305 -4.86 3.06 38.10
N GLU A 306 -4.15 1.92 38.19
CA GLU A 306 -4.53 0.84 39.08
C GLU A 306 -4.60 1.45 40.48
N ILE A 307 -5.80 1.39 41.07
CA ILE A 307 -5.99 1.62 42.50
C ILE A 307 -5.14 0.56 43.18
N SER A 308 -3.90 0.91 43.51
CA SER A 308 -3.11 0.15 44.45
C SER A 308 -3.85 0.29 45.78
N THR A 309 -4.63 -0.74 46.14
CA THR A 309 -5.04 -0.96 47.51
C THR A 309 -3.76 -1.18 48.32
N SER A 310 -3.17 -0.08 48.74
CA SER A 310 -1.99 -0.06 49.59
C SER A 310 -2.37 -0.78 50.89
N GLN A 311 -1.76 -1.95 51.04
CA GLN A 311 -1.75 -2.71 52.27
C GLN A 311 -1.29 -1.80 53.41
N ILE A 312 -2.08 -1.79 54.48
CA ILE A 312 -1.76 -1.17 55.76
C ILE A 312 -0.42 -1.74 56.26
N PRO A 313 0.64 -0.94 56.43
CA PRO A 313 1.79 -1.37 57.18
C PRO A 313 1.50 -1.15 58.66
N ASN A 314 1.37 -2.24 59.41
CA ASN A 314 1.54 -2.24 60.85
C ASN A 314 2.95 -1.71 61.18
N SER A 315 3.06 -0.58 61.86
CA SER A 315 4.26 -0.21 62.60
C SER A 315 3.90 0.45 63.92
N ASN A 316 4.18 -0.29 64.99
CA ASN A 316 4.22 0.19 66.36
C ASN A 316 5.20 1.36 66.49
N SER A 317 4.71 2.54 66.88
CA SER A 317 5.49 3.55 67.59
C SER A 317 4.53 4.42 68.42
N GLN A 318 4.83 4.55 69.71
CA GLN A 318 4.01 5.23 70.72
C GLN A 318 3.80 6.73 70.44
N PRO A 319 2.70 7.32 70.94
CA PRO A 319 2.35 8.70 70.67
C PRO A 319 3.20 9.66 71.51
N ILE A 320 3.96 10.54 70.84
CA ILE A 320 4.48 11.76 71.47
C ILE A 320 3.35 12.78 71.42
N MET A 321 2.78 13.05 72.59
CA MET A 321 1.84 14.14 72.85
C MET A 321 2.43 15.47 72.39
N PHE A 322 1.80 16.10 71.38
CA PHE A 322 1.88 17.53 71.16
C PHE A 322 0.49 18.14 71.32
N SER A 323 0.47 19.34 71.92
CA SER A 323 -0.71 20.11 72.34
C SER A 323 -1.68 20.37 71.18
N GLU A 324 -2.98 20.31 71.49
CA GLU A 324 -4.12 20.59 70.59
C GLU A 324 -4.04 21.95 69.88
N ASP A 325 -3.24 22.90 70.36
CA ASP A 325 -3.26 24.29 69.90
C ASP A 325 -2.37 24.57 68.66
N LEU A 326 -1.78 23.54 68.04
CA LEU A 326 -0.87 23.69 66.88
C LEU A 326 -1.31 22.92 65.62
N MET A 327 -2.48 22.26 65.63
CA MET A 327 -3.03 21.59 64.44
C MET A 327 -3.92 22.49 63.56
N ASP A 328 -4.32 23.67 64.03
CA ASP A 328 -5.20 24.58 63.26
C ASP A 328 -4.48 25.40 62.18
N PHE A 329 -3.15 25.31 62.05
CA PHE A 329 -2.36 26.10 61.07
C PHE A 329 -1.77 25.28 59.91
N TYR A 330 -1.93 23.96 59.91
CA TYR A 330 -1.40 23.05 58.88
C TYR A 330 -2.45 22.04 58.40
N GLU A 331 -3.71 22.44 58.25
CA GLU A 331 -4.59 21.80 57.25
C GLU A 331 -4.11 22.19 55.84
N GLN A 332 -2.91 21.71 55.47
CA GLN A 332 -2.66 21.40 54.07
C GLN A 332 -3.50 20.17 53.79
N ASP A 333 -4.63 20.42 53.15
CA ASP A 333 -5.44 19.46 52.42
C ASP A 333 -4.49 18.51 51.67
N GLU A 334 -4.16 17.37 52.27
CA GLU A 334 -3.60 16.22 51.58
C GLU A 334 -4.71 15.73 50.67
N GLY A 335 -4.88 16.44 49.55
CA GLY A 335 -5.82 16.12 48.53
C GLY A 335 -5.54 14.68 48.09
N THR A 336 -6.40 13.78 48.52
CA THR A 336 -6.66 12.50 47.87
C THR A 336 -6.57 12.74 46.37
N ALA A 337 -5.56 12.16 45.73
CA ALA A 337 -5.39 12.25 44.28
C ALA A 337 -6.58 11.54 43.62
N GLU A 338 -7.69 12.25 43.47
CA GLU A 338 -8.81 11.81 42.68
C GLU A 338 -8.31 11.55 41.26
N ALA A 339 -8.63 10.37 40.73
CA ALA A 339 -8.36 10.04 39.34
C ALA A 339 -8.91 11.18 38.47
N PRO A 340 -8.14 11.70 37.49
CA PRO A 340 -8.62 12.80 36.66
C PRO A 340 -9.95 12.38 36.03
N SER A 341 -10.98 13.22 36.18
CA SER A 341 -12.27 12.95 35.55
C SER A 341 -12.05 12.71 34.05
N ASN A 342 -12.91 11.88 33.43
CA ASN A 342 -12.83 11.57 32.00
C ASN A 342 -12.72 12.82 31.11
N ASP A 343 -13.22 13.97 31.57
CA ASP A 343 -13.15 15.23 30.83
C ASP A 343 -11.79 15.94 30.95
N VAL A 344 -11.11 15.85 32.11
CA VAL A 344 -9.73 16.34 32.27
C VAL A 344 -8.77 15.57 31.37
N GLN A 345 -8.96 14.25 31.25
CA GLN A 345 -8.12 13.40 30.41
C GLN A 345 -8.32 13.66 28.91
N LYS A 346 -9.57 13.89 28.47
CA LYS A 346 -9.86 14.32 27.09
C LYS A 346 -9.17 15.64 26.76
N SER A 347 -9.27 16.64 27.64
CA SER A 347 -8.61 17.95 27.44
C SER A 347 -7.11 17.81 27.29
N ARG A 348 -6.44 17.01 28.14
CA ARG A 348 -4.98 16.75 28.02
C ARG A 348 -4.60 16.11 26.68
N ILE A 349 -5.43 15.20 26.17
CA ILE A 349 -5.23 14.55 24.87
C ILE A 349 -5.40 15.54 23.72
N GLU A 350 -6.38 16.44 23.80
CA GLU A 350 -6.59 17.48 22.81
C GLU A 350 -5.41 18.46 22.76
N ASP A 351 -4.95 18.92 23.93
CA ASP A 351 -3.79 19.82 24.03
C ASP A 351 -2.52 19.17 23.48
N GLU A 352 -2.29 17.88 23.80
CA GLU A 352 -1.13 17.15 23.29
C GLU A 352 -1.19 17.00 21.76
N LEU A 353 -2.36 16.67 21.22
CA LEU A 353 -2.55 16.51 19.78
C LEU A 353 -2.44 17.84 19.03
N GLU A 354 -3.01 18.93 19.56
CA GLU A 354 -2.87 20.27 18.99
C GLU A 354 -1.41 20.71 19.00
N ARG A 355 -0.69 20.49 20.10
CA ARG A 355 0.76 20.72 20.19
C ARG A 355 1.52 19.93 19.13
N TRP A 356 1.20 18.65 18.97
CA TRP A 356 1.82 17.81 17.94
C TRP A 356 1.57 18.35 16.53
N ILE A 357 0.35 18.73 16.20
CA ILE A 357 0.00 19.19 14.85
C ILE A 357 0.61 20.56 14.54
N SER A 358 0.58 21.49 15.50
CA SER A 358 0.98 22.89 15.32
C SER A 358 2.50 23.11 15.36
N GLN A 359 3.23 22.39 16.21
CA GLN A 359 4.65 22.66 16.43
C GLN A 359 5.53 21.97 15.37
N PRO A 360 6.47 22.66 14.72
CA PRO A 360 7.46 22.01 13.88
C PRO A 360 8.37 21.13 14.76
N VAL A 361 8.68 19.93 14.31
CA VAL A 361 9.57 19.01 15.02
C VAL A 361 10.63 18.50 14.06
N THR A 362 11.88 18.51 14.51
CA THR A 362 13.03 18.04 13.73
C THR A 362 13.31 16.59 14.04
N MET A 363 13.58 15.85 12.97
CA MET A 363 14.14 14.51 13.07
C MET A 363 15.65 14.59 13.22
N ASP A 364 16.21 13.88 14.19
CA ASP A 364 17.66 13.82 14.38
C ASP A 364 18.30 13.03 13.23
N ARG A 365 19.64 13.08 13.14
CA ARG A 365 20.41 12.22 12.24
C ARG A 365 21.03 11.09 13.06
N ASN A 366 20.96 9.87 12.55
CA ASN A 366 21.62 8.73 13.16
C ASN A 366 23.15 8.79 12.96
N GLY A 367 23.89 7.88 13.60
CA GLY A 367 25.35 7.81 13.49
C GLY A 367 25.91 7.58 12.08
N GLN A 368 25.06 7.26 11.10
CA GLN A 368 25.40 7.13 9.68
C GLN A 368 24.98 8.37 8.85
N ASN A 369 24.64 9.48 9.50
CA ASN A 369 24.17 10.73 8.90
C ASN A 369 22.86 10.58 8.09
N GLN A 370 22.12 9.49 8.28
CA GLN A 370 20.77 9.30 7.74
C GLN A 370 19.74 9.89 8.70
N ALA A 371 18.57 10.28 8.19
CA ALA A 371 17.49 10.75 9.06
C ALA A 371 17.05 9.62 10.00
N GLU A 372 16.81 9.93 11.28
CA GLU A 372 16.33 8.96 12.27
C GLU A 372 15.04 8.27 11.81
N HIS A 373 14.82 7.04 12.27
CA HIS A 373 13.59 6.32 11.98
C HIS A 373 12.41 6.84 12.83
N VAL A 374 11.18 6.78 12.32
CA VAL A 374 9.98 7.31 13.03
C VAL A 374 9.78 6.67 14.41
N LEU A 375 10.11 5.39 14.56
CA LEU A 375 10.04 4.71 15.86
C LEU A 375 11.14 5.15 16.83
N GLU A 376 12.33 5.49 16.32
CA GLU A 376 13.41 6.05 17.15
C GLU A 376 13.04 7.44 17.65
N PHE A 377 12.44 8.26 16.79
CA PHE A 377 11.86 9.54 17.15
C PHE A 377 10.87 9.38 18.32
N TRP A 378 9.85 8.52 18.17
CA TRP A 378 8.85 8.33 19.22
C TRP A 378 9.41 7.72 20.51
N SER A 379 10.42 6.85 20.39
CA SER A 379 11.15 6.32 21.55
C SER A 379 11.82 7.44 22.34
N ARG A 380 12.52 8.36 21.67
CA ARG A 380 13.16 9.53 22.27
C ARG A 380 12.16 10.51 22.89
N GLN A 381 10.97 10.64 22.31
CA GLN A 381 9.92 11.52 22.83
C GLN A 381 9.16 10.95 24.04
N THR A 382 9.33 9.65 24.33
CA THR A 382 8.65 8.99 25.45
C THR A 382 9.07 9.65 26.78
N ASN A 383 8.10 10.05 27.59
CA ASN A 383 8.30 10.73 28.88
C ASN A 383 9.08 12.06 28.81
N ARG A 384 9.16 12.70 27.63
CA ARG A 384 9.72 14.05 27.46
C ARG A 384 8.64 15.08 27.17
N THR A 385 8.14 15.08 25.93
CA THR A 385 7.25 16.13 25.42
C THR A 385 5.82 15.65 25.21
N TYR A 386 5.65 14.35 24.97
CA TYR A 386 4.36 13.72 24.66
C TYR A 386 4.12 12.54 25.61
N GLN A 387 2.95 12.52 26.26
CA GLN A 387 2.56 11.50 27.23
C GLN A 387 1.82 10.34 26.56
N PHE A 388 0.94 10.62 25.59
CA PHE A 388 0.05 9.62 24.99
C PHE A 388 0.52 9.16 23.60
N LEU A 389 0.96 10.09 22.75
CA LEU A 389 1.32 9.82 21.35
C LEU A 389 2.42 8.76 21.16
N PRO A 390 3.48 8.68 22.00
CA PRO A 390 4.50 7.63 21.85
C PRO A 390 3.93 6.22 21.96
N SER A 391 2.99 6.00 22.88
CA SER A 391 2.32 4.71 23.07
C SER A 391 1.43 4.37 21.87
N VAL A 392 0.64 5.34 21.40
CA VAL A 392 -0.19 5.17 20.19
C VAL A 392 0.69 4.87 18.97
N ALA A 393 1.80 5.60 18.80
CA ALA A 393 2.73 5.37 17.71
C ALA A 393 3.24 3.92 17.71
N ARG A 394 3.71 3.40 18.85
CA ARG A 394 4.15 2.00 18.96
C ARG A 394 3.07 1.03 18.52
N ILE A 395 1.82 1.24 18.96
CA ILE A 395 0.69 0.37 18.61
C ILE A 395 0.39 0.42 17.11
N VAL A 396 0.24 1.61 16.54
CA VAL A 396 -0.16 1.72 15.12
C VAL A 396 0.96 1.28 14.19
N PHE A 397 2.22 1.55 14.51
CA PHE A 397 3.37 1.09 13.71
C PHE A 397 3.70 -0.39 13.91
N ALA A 398 3.15 -1.05 14.93
CA ALA A 398 3.20 -2.51 15.02
C ALA A 398 2.28 -3.20 14.01
N VAL A 399 1.31 -2.46 13.42
CA VAL A 399 0.43 -3.00 12.38
C VAL A 399 1.18 -3.02 11.03
N PRO A 400 1.44 -4.20 10.46
CA PRO A 400 2.15 -4.32 9.19
C PRO A 400 1.27 -3.91 8.00
N THR A 401 1.90 -3.49 6.90
CA THR A 401 1.17 -3.28 5.62
C THR A 401 0.88 -4.58 4.89
N SER A 402 1.52 -5.68 5.28
CA SER A 402 1.29 -7.00 4.71
C SER A 402 1.20 -8.08 5.78
N SER A 403 0.17 -8.92 5.68
CA SER A 403 0.09 -10.18 6.43
C SER A 403 1.24 -11.14 6.11
N ALA A 404 1.90 -10.99 4.95
CA ALA A 404 2.99 -11.85 4.51
C ALA A 404 4.38 -11.39 5.00
N GLN A 405 4.48 -10.28 5.73
CA GLN A 405 5.74 -9.90 6.39
C GLN A 405 6.17 -10.95 7.43
N ILE A 406 5.20 -11.64 8.06
CA ILE A 406 5.45 -12.76 8.97
C ILE A 406 5.56 -14.11 8.25
N GLU A 407 5.07 -14.25 7.00
CA GLU A 407 5.07 -15.52 6.26
C GLU A 407 6.49 -16.03 5.94
N ARG A 408 7.50 -15.16 5.92
CA ARG A 408 8.90 -15.60 5.72
C ARG A 408 9.47 -16.36 6.92
N ASP A 409 8.99 -16.07 8.13
CA ASP A 409 9.40 -16.82 9.34
C ASP A 409 8.75 -18.22 9.37
N PHE A 410 7.61 -18.38 8.68
CA PHE A 410 6.99 -19.70 8.42
C PHE A 410 7.64 -20.44 7.24
N GLY A 411 8.39 -19.73 6.39
CA GLY A 411 9.18 -20.30 5.31
C GLY A 411 10.58 -20.69 5.75
N LYS A 412 10.73 -21.66 6.66
CA LYS A 412 12.00 -22.39 6.78
C LYS A 412 12.21 -23.30 5.57
N PRO A 413 13.47 -23.53 5.15
CA PRO A 413 13.82 -23.94 3.81
C PRO A 413 13.46 -25.42 3.60
N GLU A 414 12.64 -25.70 2.61
CA GLU A 414 12.70 -27.02 1.96
C GLU A 414 14.03 -27.05 1.19
N ILE A 415 15.05 -27.53 1.89
CA ILE A 415 16.13 -28.31 1.29
C ILE A 415 15.42 -29.50 0.65
N TYR A 416 15.38 -29.55 -0.69
CA TYR A 416 15.76 -30.69 -1.54
C TYR A 416 15.85 -30.23 -2.99
#